data_AF-A0A6I9NEV0-F1
#
_entry.id   AF-A0A6I9NEV0-F1
#
_cell.length_a   1.000
_cell.length_b   1.000
_cell.length_c   1.000
_cell.angle_alpha   90.00
_cell.angle_beta   90.00
_cell.angle_gamma   90.00
#
_symmetry.space_group_name_H-M   'P 1'
#
loop_
_entity.id
_entity.type
_entity.pdbx_description
1 polymer ?
#
loop_
_entity_poly.entity_id
_entity_poly.type
_entity_poly.pdbx_seq_one_letter_code
_entity_poly.pdbx_strand_id
1 'polypeptide(L)'
;LSKLTLKLEDLPVPLLSRLSALERWDLSGNRLEEFPRRLELPALRHLDLSDNQMEDVTSLEALSGLEELKLEDNLYITVSDNHKLMVLLPKLRMYNGKDVTSSANHLRFVYSANLRTRIVAVWEKHFRLPDPVTTEKLSALSKDFVIAACQQVRFGPSSVSDFTKWRVAIMAKEYLVSLTEPTKEPEIQDSPEPKETE
;
A
#
# COMPACT_ATOMS: atom_id res chain seq x y z
N LEU A 1 -3.92 -25.02 -2.04
CA LEU A 1 -5.27 -24.98 -1.42
C LEU A 1 -6.29 -24.49 -2.45
N SER A 2 -6.28 -25.05 -3.66
CA SER A 2 -7.10 -24.61 -4.79
C SER A 2 -8.35 -25.45 -4.96
N LYS A 3 -9.46 -24.88 -5.46
CA LYS A 3 -10.70 -25.61 -5.82
C LYS A 3 -11.35 -26.34 -4.64
N LEU A 4 -11.28 -25.74 -3.46
CA LEU A 4 -11.79 -26.31 -2.20
C LEU A 4 -13.00 -25.56 -1.66
N THR A 5 -13.54 -24.58 -2.41
CA THR A 5 -14.65 -23.71 -2.00
C THR A 5 -14.36 -22.89 -0.73
N LEU A 6 -13.08 -22.63 -0.45
CA LEU A 6 -12.66 -21.91 0.75
C LEU A 6 -13.21 -20.49 0.77
N LYS A 7 -13.56 -20.04 1.97
CA LYS A 7 -13.87 -18.67 2.33
C LYS A 7 -12.80 -18.13 3.28
N LEU A 8 -12.92 -16.85 3.64
CA LEU A 8 -11.99 -16.21 4.57
C LEU A 8 -11.89 -16.95 5.91
N GLU A 9 -13.00 -17.44 6.45
CA GLU A 9 -13.07 -18.16 7.73
C GLU A 9 -12.25 -19.46 7.74
N ASP A 10 -12.00 -20.04 6.56
CA ASP A 10 -11.21 -21.25 6.39
C ASP A 10 -9.70 -20.97 6.36
N LEU A 11 -9.28 -19.70 6.45
CA LEU A 11 -7.89 -19.26 6.45
C LEU A 11 -7.49 -18.69 7.82
N PRO A 12 -7.29 -19.55 8.85
CA PRO A 12 -6.96 -19.10 10.20
C PRO A 12 -5.55 -18.49 10.28
N VAL A 13 -5.50 -17.16 10.46
CA VAL A 13 -4.25 -16.38 10.54
C VAL A 13 -3.21 -16.98 11.50
N PRO A 14 -3.54 -17.35 12.76
CA PRO A 14 -2.52 -17.84 13.69
C PRO A 14 -1.83 -19.14 13.25
N LEU A 15 -2.54 -20.00 12.52
CA LEU A 15 -1.99 -21.26 12.02
C LEU A 15 -1.19 -21.02 10.75
N LEU A 16 -1.71 -20.21 9.84
CA LEU A 16 -1.08 -19.92 8.55
C LEU A 16 0.19 -19.08 8.71
N SER A 17 0.25 -18.15 9.66
CA SER A 17 1.46 -17.36 9.95
C SER A 17 2.65 -18.21 10.42
N ARG A 18 2.43 -19.48 10.79
CA ARG A 18 3.52 -20.41 11.15
C ARG A 18 4.24 -20.98 9.92
N LEU A 19 3.70 -20.79 8.72
CA LEU A 19 4.27 -21.28 7.47
C LEU A 19 5.38 -20.35 6.97
N SER A 20 6.41 -20.13 7.80
CA SER A 20 7.47 -19.14 7.56
C SER A 20 8.32 -19.41 6.32
N ALA A 21 8.36 -20.65 5.84
CA ALA A 21 9.08 -21.09 4.65
C ALA A 21 8.18 -21.22 3.40
N LEU A 22 6.90 -20.83 3.46
CA LEU A 22 6.00 -20.94 2.32
C LEU A 22 6.35 -19.89 1.27
N GLU A 23 6.88 -20.33 0.13
CA GLU A 23 7.29 -19.43 -0.98
C GLU A 23 6.22 -19.25 -2.06
N ARG A 24 5.38 -20.28 -2.24
CA ARG A 24 4.32 -20.31 -3.26
C ARG A 24 3.02 -20.78 -2.64
N TRP A 25 1.94 -20.06 -2.91
CA TRP A 25 0.63 -20.44 -2.43
C TRP A 25 -0.43 -20.31 -3.53
N ASP A 26 -1.01 -21.46 -3.88
CA ASP A 26 -2.15 -21.53 -4.78
C ASP A 26 -3.46 -21.60 -3.97
N LEU A 27 -4.28 -20.56 -4.12
CA LEU A 27 -5.63 -20.40 -3.57
C LEU A 27 -6.67 -20.22 -4.70
N SER A 28 -6.33 -20.60 -5.93
CA SER A 28 -7.21 -20.43 -7.08
C SER A 28 -8.48 -21.29 -7.02
N GLY A 29 -9.56 -20.84 -7.65
CA GLY A 29 -10.83 -21.59 -7.71
C GLY A 29 -11.54 -21.71 -6.37
N ASN A 30 -11.45 -20.70 -5.52
CA ASN A 30 -12.14 -20.66 -4.22
C ASN A 30 -13.23 -19.57 -4.22
N ARG A 31 -13.71 -19.18 -3.05
CA ARG A 31 -14.77 -18.17 -2.87
C ARG A 31 -14.29 -17.06 -1.94
N LEU A 32 -13.03 -16.66 -2.10
CA LEU A 32 -12.43 -15.60 -1.29
C LEU A 32 -12.91 -14.24 -1.82
N GLU A 33 -13.54 -13.47 -0.94
CA GLU A 33 -13.92 -12.06 -1.18
C GLU A 33 -12.83 -11.08 -0.69
N GLU A 34 -12.06 -11.50 0.32
CA GLU A 34 -10.88 -10.80 0.82
C GLU A 34 -9.81 -11.79 1.28
N PHE A 35 -8.59 -11.29 1.49
CA PHE A 35 -7.48 -12.06 2.04
C PHE A 35 -7.37 -11.85 3.56
N PRO A 36 -6.85 -12.81 4.35
CA PRO A 36 -6.68 -12.60 5.78
C PRO A 36 -5.73 -11.43 6.09
N ARG A 37 -6.25 -10.40 6.76
CA ARG A 37 -5.44 -9.27 7.22
C ARG A 37 -4.40 -9.74 8.25
N ARG A 38 -3.25 -9.08 8.27
CA ARG A 38 -2.13 -9.36 9.20
C ARG A 38 -1.54 -10.77 9.08
N LEU A 39 -1.76 -11.44 7.95
CA LEU A 39 -1.14 -12.74 7.71
C LEU A 39 0.35 -12.57 7.41
N GLU A 40 1.19 -13.21 8.21
CA GLU A 40 2.64 -13.10 8.11
C GLU A 40 3.22 -14.29 7.37
N LEU A 41 3.64 -14.06 6.12
CA LEU A 41 4.29 -15.07 5.29
C LEU A 41 5.59 -14.49 4.70
N PRO A 42 6.68 -14.40 5.50
CA PRO A 42 7.87 -13.64 5.13
C PRO A 42 8.61 -14.20 3.89
N ALA A 43 8.52 -15.50 3.66
CA ALA A 43 9.10 -16.16 2.49
C ALA A 43 8.19 -16.15 1.26
N LEU A 44 6.92 -15.73 1.36
CA LEU A 44 5.98 -15.82 0.24
C LEU A 44 6.41 -14.89 -0.90
N ARG A 45 6.53 -15.45 -2.11
CA ARG A 45 6.91 -14.76 -3.34
C ARG A 45 5.86 -14.89 -4.44
N HIS A 46 5.10 -15.98 -4.47
CA HIS A 46 4.10 -16.23 -5.50
C HIS A 46 2.76 -16.57 -4.85
N LEU A 47 1.71 -15.85 -5.26
CA LEU A 47 0.35 -16.05 -4.78
C LEU A 47 -0.61 -16.11 -5.97
N ASP A 48 -1.38 -17.19 -6.05
CA ASP A 48 -2.45 -17.35 -7.02
C ASP A 48 -3.81 -17.25 -6.32
N LEU A 49 -4.56 -16.19 -6.61
CA LEU A 49 -5.92 -15.94 -6.16
C LEU A 49 -6.89 -15.91 -7.35
N SER A 50 -6.53 -16.51 -8.49
CA SER A 50 -7.38 -16.52 -9.68
C SER A 50 -8.68 -17.30 -9.43
N ASP A 51 -9.75 -16.99 -10.16
CA ASP A 51 -11.05 -17.67 -10.02
C ASP A 51 -11.55 -17.64 -8.56
N ASN A 52 -11.67 -16.41 -8.03
CA ASN A 52 -12.20 -16.11 -6.71
C ASN A 52 -13.21 -14.95 -6.84
N GLN A 53 -13.62 -14.37 -5.71
CA GLN A 53 -14.61 -13.29 -5.65
C GLN A 53 -14.01 -12.03 -5.02
N MET A 54 -12.70 -11.80 -5.18
CA MET A 54 -11.98 -10.74 -4.48
C MET A 54 -12.58 -9.35 -4.78
N GLU A 55 -12.89 -8.62 -3.72
CA GLU A 55 -13.44 -7.25 -3.78
C GLU A 55 -12.51 -6.24 -3.10
N ASP A 56 -11.81 -6.65 -2.02
CA ASP A 56 -10.87 -5.78 -1.29
C ASP A 56 -9.42 -6.28 -1.35
N VAL A 57 -8.63 -5.63 -2.19
CA VAL A 57 -7.20 -5.89 -2.34
C VAL A 57 -6.33 -5.29 -1.23
N THR A 58 -6.86 -4.39 -0.40
CA THR A 58 -6.08 -3.75 0.68
C THR A 58 -5.68 -4.74 1.76
N SER A 59 -6.42 -5.84 1.88
CA SER A 59 -6.11 -6.97 2.75
C SER A 59 -4.76 -7.64 2.48
N LEU A 60 -4.19 -7.47 1.28
CA LEU A 60 -2.90 -8.04 0.86
C LEU A 60 -1.69 -7.22 1.34
N GLU A 61 -1.88 -6.08 1.99
CA GLU A 61 -0.80 -5.15 2.40
C GLU A 61 0.31 -5.81 3.25
N ALA A 62 -0.03 -6.86 4.00
CA ALA A 62 0.93 -7.58 4.85
C ALA A 62 1.97 -8.37 4.04
N LEU A 63 1.68 -8.70 2.77
CA LEU A 63 2.54 -9.50 1.89
C LEU A 63 3.61 -8.66 1.19
N SER A 64 4.34 -7.83 1.96
CA SER A 64 5.37 -6.90 1.44
C SER A 64 6.50 -7.58 0.63
N GLY A 65 6.69 -8.89 0.83
CA GLY A 65 7.64 -9.73 0.13
C GLY A 65 7.17 -10.29 -1.22
N LEU A 66 5.89 -10.13 -1.57
CA LEU A 66 5.28 -10.78 -2.74
C LEU A 66 5.83 -10.21 -4.05
N GLU A 67 6.17 -11.10 -4.98
CA GLU A 67 6.79 -10.76 -6.27
C GLU A 67 5.87 -11.05 -7.46
N GLU A 68 5.07 -12.11 -7.36
CA GLU A 68 4.08 -12.51 -8.36
C GLU A 68 2.71 -12.69 -7.74
N LEU A 69 1.71 -12.04 -8.34
CA LEU A 69 0.31 -12.15 -7.96
C LEU A 69 -0.56 -12.44 -9.17
N LYS A 70 -1.47 -13.40 -9.04
CA LYS A 70 -2.55 -13.61 -10.00
C LYS A 70 -3.90 -13.38 -9.35
N LEU A 71 -4.73 -12.58 -10.01
CA LEU A 71 -6.10 -12.24 -9.66
C LEU A 71 -7.00 -12.33 -10.89
N GLU A 72 -6.64 -13.18 -11.86
CA GLU A 72 -7.49 -13.43 -13.02
C GLU A 72 -8.85 -13.96 -12.57
N ASP A 73 -9.90 -13.71 -13.34
CA ASP A 73 -11.26 -14.18 -13.04
C ASP A 73 -11.79 -13.76 -11.65
N ASN A 74 -11.40 -12.57 -11.16
CA ASN A 74 -12.05 -11.91 -10.03
C ASN A 74 -12.90 -10.72 -10.52
N LEU A 75 -14.22 -10.91 -10.56
CA LEU A 75 -15.15 -10.05 -11.30
C LEU A 75 -15.21 -8.58 -10.81
N TYR A 76 -14.91 -8.35 -9.53
CA TYR A 76 -15.06 -7.03 -8.91
C TYR A 76 -13.77 -6.21 -8.89
N ILE A 77 -12.63 -6.79 -9.28
CA ILE A 77 -11.34 -6.10 -9.31
C ILE A 77 -11.34 -5.05 -10.42
N THR A 78 -11.19 -3.79 -10.02
CA THR A 78 -11.17 -2.66 -10.95
C THR A 78 -9.75 -2.23 -11.31
N VAL A 79 -9.64 -1.32 -12.29
CA VAL A 79 -8.37 -0.66 -12.61
C VAL A 79 -7.81 0.09 -11.40
N SER A 80 -8.67 0.66 -10.54
CA SER A 80 -8.23 1.30 -9.30
C SER A 80 -7.59 0.30 -8.33
N ASP A 81 -8.14 -0.90 -8.22
CA ASP A 81 -7.61 -1.94 -7.33
C ASP A 81 -6.25 -2.44 -7.82
N ASN A 82 -6.07 -2.56 -9.13
CA ASN A 82 -4.76 -2.86 -9.73
C ASN A 82 -3.70 -1.81 -9.35
N HIS A 83 -4.09 -0.53 -9.32
CA HIS A 83 -3.17 0.55 -8.90
C HIS A 83 -2.88 0.50 -7.39
N LYS A 84 -3.89 0.17 -6.55
CA LYS A 84 -3.69 -0.05 -5.11
C LYS A 84 -2.66 -1.15 -4.90
N LEU A 85 -2.82 -2.31 -5.55
CA LEU A 85 -1.89 -3.44 -5.45
C LEU A 85 -0.44 -3.06 -5.77
N MET A 86 -0.23 -2.31 -6.85
CA MET A 86 1.12 -1.86 -7.24
C MET A 86 1.80 -1.01 -6.17
N VAL A 87 1.03 -0.22 -5.40
CA VAL A 87 1.57 0.60 -4.30
C VAL A 87 1.68 -0.19 -2.99
N LEU A 88 0.70 -1.04 -2.69
CA LEU A 88 0.66 -1.87 -1.48
C LEU A 88 1.75 -2.94 -1.44
N LEU A 89 2.10 -3.49 -2.61
CA LEU A 89 3.06 -4.57 -2.74
C LEU A 89 4.35 -4.05 -3.39
N PRO A 90 5.35 -3.59 -2.60
CA PRO A 90 6.52 -2.88 -3.13
C PRO A 90 7.45 -3.76 -3.96
N LYS A 91 7.42 -5.08 -3.77
CA LYS A 91 8.23 -6.05 -4.53
C LYS A 91 7.49 -6.70 -5.69
N LEU A 92 6.21 -6.36 -5.91
CA LEU A 92 5.43 -6.92 -7.01
C LEU A 92 6.06 -6.53 -8.35
N ARG A 93 6.41 -7.55 -9.13
CA ARG A 93 7.00 -7.45 -10.47
C ARG A 93 6.11 -8.09 -11.54
N MET A 94 5.44 -9.20 -11.20
CA MET A 94 4.57 -9.94 -12.10
C MET A 94 3.12 -9.88 -11.62
N TYR A 95 2.21 -9.47 -12.49
CA TYR A 95 0.77 -9.42 -12.21
C TYR A 95 -0.02 -9.99 -13.39
N ASN A 96 -0.83 -11.02 -13.13
CA ASN A 96 -1.58 -11.77 -14.17
C ASN A 96 -0.68 -12.16 -15.36
N GLY A 97 0.48 -12.72 -15.04
CA GLY A 97 1.47 -13.18 -16.03
C GLY A 97 2.20 -12.07 -16.80
N LYS A 98 1.98 -10.79 -16.48
CA LYS A 98 2.63 -9.64 -17.14
C LYS A 98 3.62 -8.95 -16.21
N ASP A 99 4.74 -8.52 -16.76
CA ASP A 99 5.66 -7.63 -16.04
C ASP A 99 5.01 -6.25 -15.87
N VAL A 100 4.89 -5.82 -14.62
CA VAL A 100 4.29 -4.53 -14.22
C VAL A 100 5.30 -3.61 -13.55
N THR A 101 6.58 -3.97 -13.53
CA THR A 101 7.64 -3.27 -12.78
C THR A 101 7.69 -1.78 -13.12
N SER A 102 7.71 -1.42 -14.41
CA SER A 102 7.77 -0.02 -14.85
C SER A 102 6.54 0.77 -14.43
N SER A 103 5.34 0.22 -14.63
CA SER A 103 4.07 0.85 -14.25
C SER A 103 3.95 1.00 -12.73
N ALA A 104 4.31 -0.04 -11.97
CA ALA A 104 4.29 -0.02 -10.53
C ALA A 104 5.27 1.03 -9.97
N ASN A 105 6.48 1.10 -10.51
CA ASN A 105 7.46 2.13 -10.14
C ASN A 105 6.98 3.54 -10.49
N HIS A 106 6.32 3.72 -11.64
CA HIS A 106 5.70 5.00 -11.98
C HIS A 106 4.66 5.42 -10.93
N LEU A 107 3.82 4.50 -10.45
CA LEU A 107 2.83 4.78 -9.40
C LEU A 107 3.48 5.08 -8.04
N ARG A 108 4.47 4.28 -7.66
CA ARG A 108 5.19 4.40 -6.38
C ARG A 108 5.96 5.72 -6.29
N PHE A 109 6.58 6.16 -7.38
CA PHE A 109 7.47 7.33 -7.36
C PHE A 109 6.83 8.55 -8.02
N VAL A 110 6.56 8.50 -9.32
CA VAL A 110 6.14 9.68 -10.09
C VAL A 110 4.73 10.12 -9.74
N TYR A 111 3.78 9.18 -9.73
CA TYR A 111 2.39 9.47 -9.38
C TYR A 111 2.28 9.97 -7.94
N SER A 112 2.95 9.28 -7.00
CA SER A 112 2.98 9.67 -5.60
C SER A 112 3.64 11.04 -5.37
N ALA A 113 4.72 11.38 -6.09
CA ALA A 113 5.32 12.72 -6.01
C ALA A 113 4.34 13.81 -6.46
N ASN A 114 3.62 13.59 -7.56
CA ASN A 114 2.60 14.53 -8.03
C ASN A 114 1.46 14.72 -7.02
N LEU A 115 1.00 13.64 -6.37
CA LEU A 115 0.02 13.73 -5.30
C LEU A 115 0.56 14.52 -4.11
N ARG A 116 1.81 14.23 -3.69
CA ARG A 116 2.45 14.93 -2.57
C ARG A 116 2.47 16.44 -2.78
N THR A 117 2.94 16.91 -3.93
CA THR A 117 2.96 18.35 -4.25
C THR A 117 1.57 18.98 -4.13
N ARG A 118 0.53 18.30 -4.61
CA ARG A 118 -0.86 18.80 -4.54
C ARG A 118 -1.42 18.79 -3.13
N ILE A 119 -1.13 17.75 -2.35
CA ILE A 119 -1.54 17.63 -0.94
C ILE A 119 -0.91 18.75 -0.11
N VAL A 120 0.38 19.01 -0.29
CA VAL A 120 1.09 20.11 0.37
C VAL A 120 0.47 21.46 0.00
N ALA A 121 0.18 21.69 -1.28
CA ALA A 121 -0.49 22.93 -1.70
C ALA A 121 -1.88 23.13 -1.08
N VAL A 122 -2.66 22.05 -0.87
CA VAL A 122 -3.94 22.12 -0.16
C VAL A 122 -3.74 22.50 1.31
N TRP A 123 -2.73 21.90 1.95
CA TRP A 123 -2.37 22.21 3.32
C TRP A 123 -1.97 23.68 3.48
N GLU A 124 -0.97 24.14 2.74
CA GLU A 124 -0.42 25.51 2.84
C GLU A 124 -1.48 26.59 2.61
N LYS A 125 -2.46 26.29 1.75
CA LYS A 125 -3.52 27.23 1.42
C LYS A 125 -4.62 27.33 2.48
N HIS A 126 -4.94 26.26 3.21
CA HIS A 126 -6.15 26.20 4.04
C HIS A 126 -5.93 25.73 5.49
N PHE A 127 -4.76 25.19 5.83
CA PHE A 127 -4.50 24.53 7.09
C PHE A 127 -3.20 25.01 7.73
N ARG A 128 -3.13 24.93 9.05
CA ARG A 128 -1.95 25.19 9.88
C ARG A 128 -2.01 24.30 11.11
N LEU A 129 -0.86 24.03 11.72
CA LEU A 129 -0.83 23.31 12.99
C LEU A 129 -1.51 24.13 14.10
N PRO A 130 -2.27 23.48 15.01
CA PRO A 130 -2.87 24.15 16.16
C PRO A 130 -1.80 24.55 17.16
N ASP A 131 -2.04 25.65 17.88
CA ASP A 131 -1.18 26.11 18.98
C ASP A 131 -2.03 26.26 20.27
N PRO A 132 -1.74 25.52 21.36
CA PRO A 132 -0.79 24.41 21.44
C PRO A 132 -1.29 23.17 20.68
N VAL A 133 -0.33 22.34 20.26
CA VAL A 133 -0.60 21.04 19.62
C VAL A 133 -1.12 20.06 20.68
N THR A 134 -2.41 19.70 20.61
CA THR A 134 -3.02 18.65 21.43
C THR A 134 -3.57 17.52 20.56
N THR A 135 -3.66 16.32 21.12
CA THR A 135 -4.13 15.12 20.42
C THR A 135 -5.55 15.29 19.86
N GLU A 136 -6.44 15.92 20.62
CA GLU A 136 -7.84 16.14 20.21
C GLU A 136 -7.92 17.10 19.01
N LYS A 137 -7.17 18.21 19.06
CA LYS A 137 -7.12 19.19 17.98
C LYS A 137 -6.48 18.59 16.72
N LEU A 138 -5.43 17.78 16.87
CA LEU A 138 -4.78 17.08 15.75
C LEU A 138 -5.72 16.06 15.10
N SER A 139 -6.51 15.33 15.88
CA SER A 139 -7.46 14.35 15.34
C SER A 139 -8.54 15.01 14.47
N ALA A 140 -9.14 16.11 14.97
CA ALA A 140 -10.12 16.89 14.21
C ALA A 140 -9.50 17.50 12.93
N LEU A 141 -8.33 18.14 13.08
CA LEU A 141 -7.57 18.72 11.97
C LEU A 141 -7.23 17.68 10.90
N SER A 142 -6.78 16.50 11.32
CA SER A 142 -6.46 15.38 10.41
C SER A 142 -7.66 14.98 9.57
N LYS A 143 -8.83 14.84 10.21
CA LYS A 143 -10.07 14.51 9.52
C LYS A 143 -10.45 15.57 8.49
N ASP A 144 -10.44 16.84 8.88
CA ASP A 144 -10.82 17.95 8.01
C ASP A 144 -9.84 18.11 6.85
N PHE A 145 -8.54 17.97 7.12
CA PHE A 145 -7.49 18.00 6.11
C PHE A 145 -7.63 16.87 5.09
N VAL A 146 -7.83 15.62 5.55
CA VAL A 146 -8.02 14.47 4.66
C VAL A 146 -9.24 14.66 3.76
N ILE A 147 -10.36 15.15 4.32
CA ILE A 147 -11.58 15.42 3.53
C ILE A 147 -11.30 16.48 2.47
N ALA A 148 -10.69 17.61 2.86
CA ALA A 148 -10.37 18.69 1.93
C ALA A 148 -9.38 18.24 0.84
N ALA A 149 -8.36 17.47 1.20
CA ALA A 149 -7.39 16.93 0.25
C ALA A 149 -8.07 15.98 -0.76
N CYS A 150 -8.91 15.05 -0.31
CA CYS A 150 -9.64 14.14 -1.19
C CYS A 150 -10.62 14.86 -2.14
N GLN A 151 -11.16 16.01 -1.76
CA GLN A 151 -12.05 16.80 -2.60
C GLN A 151 -11.30 17.66 -3.63
N GLN A 152 -10.16 18.24 -3.23
CA GLN A 152 -9.42 19.22 -4.04
C GLN A 152 -8.34 18.61 -4.91
N VAL A 153 -7.71 17.51 -4.48
CA VAL A 153 -6.63 16.86 -5.24
C VAL A 153 -7.23 15.98 -6.33
N ARG A 154 -7.05 16.39 -7.59
CA ARG A 154 -7.39 15.61 -8.78
C ARG A 154 -6.15 15.36 -9.62
N PHE A 155 -5.90 14.10 -9.99
CA PHE A 155 -4.75 13.71 -10.80
C PHE A 155 -5.00 12.37 -11.50
N GLY A 156 -4.59 12.25 -12.76
CA GLY A 156 -4.80 11.05 -13.56
C GLY A 156 -6.20 10.94 -14.19
N PRO A 157 -6.46 9.85 -14.93
CA PRO A 157 -7.74 9.62 -15.61
C PRO A 157 -8.86 9.28 -14.62
N SER A 158 -10.12 9.47 -15.04
CA SER A 158 -11.29 9.21 -14.19
C SER A 158 -11.42 7.75 -13.75
N SER A 159 -10.92 6.80 -14.54
CA SER A 159 -10.93 5.36 -14.23
C SER A 159 -10.14 4.98 -12.98
N VAL A 160 -9.25 5.86 -12.50
CA VAL A 160 -8.46 5.64 -11.28
C VAL A 160 -8.83 6.61 -10.15
N SER A 161 -9.98 7.30 -10.25
CA SER A 161 -10.36 8.30 -9.25
C SER A 161 -10.43 7.76 -7.83
N ASP A 162 -10.85 6.50 -7.68
CA ASP A 162 -10.98 5.87 -6.38
C ASP A 162 -9.61 5.51 -5.80
N PHE A 163 -8.68 5.03 -6.64
CA PHE A 163 -7.27 4.91 -6.27
C PHE A 163 -6.67 6.27 -5.88
N THR A 164 -6.91 7.33 -6.65
CA THR A 164 -6.39 8.68 -6.35
C THR A 164 -6.87 9.16 -4.98
N LYS A 165 -8.18 9.10 -4.72
CA LYS A 165 -8.77 9.49 -3.43
C LYS A 165 -8.22 8.66 -2.28
N TRP A 166 -8.17 7.34 -2.46
CA TRP A 166 -7.60 6.41 -1.48
C TRP A 166 -6.14 6.75 -1.15
N ARG A 167 -5.30 6.98 -2.18
CA ARG A 167 -3.89 7.30 -1.98
C ARG A 167 -3.70 8.68 -1.36
N VAL A 168 -4.49 9.67 -1.76
CA VAL A 168 -4.50 11.02 -1.17
C VAL A 168 -4.85 10.96 0.31
N ALA A 169 -5.86 10.17 0.70
CA ALA A 169 -6.25 10.03 2.10
C ALA A 169 -5.12 9.48 2.97
N ILE A 170 -4.37 8.50 2.47
CA ILE A 170 -3.21 7.93 3.17
C ILE A 170 -2.09 8.97 3.26
N MET A 171 -1.70 9.56 2.13
CA MET A 171 -0.57 10.49 2.06
C MET A 171 -0.82 11.80 2.83
N ALA A 172 -2.07 12.25 2.93
CA ALA A 172 -2.43 13.41 3.76
C ALA A 172 -2.21 13.11 5.25
N LYS A 173 -2.55 11.90 5.71
CA LYS A 173 -2.26 11.48 7.09
C LYS A 173 -0.75 11.38 7.33
N GLU A 174 -0.02 10.71 6.43
CA GLU A 174 1.44 10.61 6.50
C GLU A 174 2.10 12.00 6.55
N TYR A 175 1.62 12.94 5.73
CA TYR A 175 2.13 14.31 5.72
C TYR A 175 1.88 15.03 7.05
N LEU A 176 0.68 14.93 7.62
CA LEU A 176 0.40 15.54 8.92
C LEU A 176 1.29 14.98 10.02
N VAL A 177 1.51 13.65 10.05
CA VAL A 177 2.44 13.01 11.00
C VAL A 177 3.85 13.57 10.83
N SER A 178 4.33 13.75 9.59
CA SER A 178 5.65 14.32 9.32
C SER A 178 5.83 15.78 9.77
N LEU A 179 4.74 16.53 9.97
CA LEU A 179 4.80 17.89 10.52
C LEU A 179 4.86 17.93 12.05
N THR A 180 4.47 16.83 12.71
CA THR A 180 4.38 16.74 14.18
C THR A 180 5.52 15.96 14.82
N GLU A 181 6.17 15.08 14.07
CA GLU A 181 7.35 14.34 14.54
C GLU A 181 8.64 15.09 14.17
N PRO A 182 9.61 15.24 15.09
CA PRO A 182 10.91 15.79 14.73
C PRO A 182 11.59 14.84 13.74
N THR A 183 11.95 15.36 12.57
CA THR A 183 12.70 14.64 11.53
C THR A 183 13.93 13.99 12.17
N LYS A 184 13.97 12.66 12.23
CA LYS A 184 15.23 11.96 12.48
C LYS A 184 16.10 12.18 11.24
N GLU A 185 17.04 13.12 11.32
CA GLU A 185 18.13 13.21 10.36
C GLU A 185 18.87 11.85 10.35
N PRO A 186 19.23 11.32 9.18
CA PRO A 186 20.06 10.13 9.12
C PRO A 186 21.42 10.45 9.75
N GLU A 187 21.77 9.74 10.83
CA GLU A 187 23.12 9.75 11.39
C GLU A 187 24.10 9.38 10.27
N ILE A 188 24.87 10.38 9.80
CA ILE A 188 26.03 10.16 8.95
C ILE A 188 27.03 9.40 9.82
N GLN A 189 27.14 8.09 9.62
CA GLN A 189 28.26 7.32 10.14
C GLN A 189 29.53 7.83 9.45
N ASP A 190 30.28 8.67 10.17
CA ASP A 190 31.67 8.97 9.86
C ASP A 190 32.42 7.65 9.69
N SER A 191 32.81 7.38 8.45
CA SER A 191 33.70 6.27 8.12
C SER A 191 35.14 6.77 8.35
N PRO A 192 35.99 6.05 9.10
CA PRO A 192 37.34 6.51 9.37
C PRO A 192 38.21 6.46 8.11
N GLU A 193 38.95 7.54 7.87
CA GLU A 193 39.92 7.68 6.77
C GLU A 193 40.94 6.52 6.75
N PRO A 194 41.37 6.06 5.56
CA PRO A 194 42.41 5.06 5.44
C PRO A 194 43.76 5.68 5.79
N LYS A 195 44.46 5.10 6.77
CA LYS A 195 45.86 5.41 7.06
C LYS A 195 46.72 5.08 5.85
N GLU A 196 47.38 6.10 5.30
CA GLU A 196 48.53 5.94 4.41
C GLU A 196 49.66 5.24 5.19
N THR A 197 50.08 4.08 4.69
CA THR A 197 51.32 3.41 5.09
C THR A 197 52.45 3.90 4.18
N GLU A 198 53.40 4.64 4.75
CA GLU A 198 54.81 4.68 4.31
C GLU A 198 55.57 3.44 4.81
#